data_AF-A0A936D1B5-F1
#
_entry.id   AF-A0A936D1B5-F1
#
_cell.length_a   1.000
_cell.length_b   1.000
_cell.length_c   1.000
_cell.angle_alpha   90.00
_cell.angle_beta   90.00
_cell.angle_gamma   90.00
#
_symmetry.space_group_name_H-M   'P 1'
#
loop_
_entity.id
_entity.type
_entity.pdbx_description
1 polymer ?
#
loop_
_entity_poly.entity_id
_entity_poly.type
_entity_poly.pdbx_seq_one_letter_code
_entity_poly.pdbx_strand_id
1 'polypeptide(L)'
;MSPSLLAPINTLVEQSQHLLNLARAQDWQAFEVLIQQRQAAMNVLVDADYLEAITKAGLDAEVKQMVKDIKTMHQQLTELASRRQDEIASEIRQSNRVEKAIDAYGQ
;
A
#
# COMPACT_ATOMS: atom_id res chain seq x y z
N MET A 1 -15.62 26.14 -8.75
CA MET A 1 -14.29 25.85 -8.17
C MET A 1 -13.65 24.83 -9.09
N SER A 2 -12.60 25.20 -9.84
CA SER A 2 -11.87 24.21 -10.63
C SER A 2 -11.26 23.20 -9.65
N PRO A 3 -11.52 21.89 -9.79
CA PRO A 3 -10.83 20.90 -8.97
C PRO A 3 -9.32 21.12 -9.15
N SER A 4 -8.58 21.14 -8.03
CA SER A 4 -7.12 21.28 -8.08
C SER A 4 -6.57 20.22 -9.03
N LEU A 5 -5.73 20.62 -9.99
CA LEU A 5 -5.07 19.68 -10.90
C LEU A 5 -4.27 18.60 -10.14
N LEU A 6 -3.91 18.85 -8.87
CA LEU A 6 -3.22 17.90 -8.02
C LEU A 6 -4.15 16.97 -7.24
N ALA A 7 -5.47 17.19 -7.28
CA ALA A 7 -6.44 16.39 -6.50
C ALA A 7 -6.33 14.88 -6.78
N PRO A 8 -6.18 14.41 -8.04
CA PRO A 8 -6.04 12.98 -8.31
C PRO A 8 -4.77 12.38 -7.68
N ILE A 9 -3.64 13.07 -7.77
CA ILE A 9 -2.37 12.56 -7.22
C ILE A 9 -2.33 12.66 -5.69
N ASN A 10 -2.90 13.72 -5.10
CA ASN A 10 -3.06 13.85 -3.65
C ASN A 10 -3.91 12.72 -3.08
N THR A 11 -5.02 12.40 -3.75
CA THR A 11 -5.86 11.26 -3.35
C THR A 11 -5.06 9.95 -3.32
N LEU A 12 -4.16 9.74 -4.28
CA LEU A 12 -3.31 8.54 -4.31
C LEU A 12 -2.21 8.53 -3.25
N VAL A 13 -1.66 9.69 -2.90
CA VAL A 13 -0.75 9.85 -1.75
C VAL A 13 -1.48 9.46 -0.46
N GLU A 14 -2.65 10.02 -0.22
CA GLU A 14 -3.49 9.75 0.96
C GLU A 14 -3.87 8.27 1.05
N GLN A 15 -4.32 7.67 -0.06
CA GLN A 15 -4.64 6.25 -0.12
C GLN A 15 -3.42 5.37 0.16
N SER A 16 -2.23 5.75 -0.33
CA SER A 16 -0.99 5.00 -0.07
C SER A 16 -0.59 5.07 1.41
N GLN A 17 -0.76 6.23 2.05
CA GLN A 17 -0.53 6.39 3.48
C GLN A 17 -1.56 5.60 4.31
N HIS A 18 -2.82 5.58 3.88
CA HIS A 18 -3.87 4.82 4.55
C HIS A 18 -3.64 3.30 4.42
N LEU A 19 -3.23 2.82 3.25
CA LEU A 19 -2.81 1.42 3.06
C LEU A 19 -1.67 1.04 4.01
N LEU A 20 -0.66 1.90 4.18
CA LEU A 20 0.43 1.66 5.14
C LEU A 20 -0.08 1.56 6.58
N ASN A 21 -1.02 2.41 6.97
CA ASN A 21 -1.59 2.39 8.31
C ASN A 21 -2.40 1.10 8.55
N LEU A 22 -3.23 0.69 7.58
CA LEU A 22 -3.99 -0.56 7.66
C LEU A 22 -3.07 -1.78 7.73
N ALA A 23 -2.02 -1.81 6.91
CA ALA A 23 -1.05 -2.91 6.92
C ALA A 23 -0.28 -3.00 8.25
N ARG A 24 0.07 -1.86 8.86
CA ARG A 24 0.65 -1.82 10.21
C ARG A 24 -0.33 -2.29 11.28
N ALA A 25 -1.60 -1.93 11.15
CA ALA A 25 -2.68 -2.36 12.03
C ALA A 25 -3.14 -3.81 11.81
N GLN A 26 -2.64 -4.49 10.76
CA GLN A 26 -3.06 -5.83 10.32
C GLN A 26 -4.53 -5.92 9.91
N ASP A 27 -5.15 -4.79 9.52
CA ASP A 27 -6.51 -4.77 9.02
C ASP A 27 -6.55 -5.10 7.53
N TRP A 28 -6.40 -6.38 7.22
CA TRP A 28 -6.31 -6.89 5.85
C TRP A 28 -7.63 -6.76 5.07
N GLN A 29 -8.76 -6.81 5.77
CA GLN A 29 -10.07 -6.69 5.13
C GLN A 29 -10.29 -5.26 4.61
N ALA A 30 -10.02 -4.24 5.43
CA ALA A 30 -10.08 -2.85 4.97
C ALA A 30 -9.01 -2.55 3.92
N PHE A 31 -7.84 -3.19 4.04
CA PHE A 31 -6.74 -3.04 3.09
C PHE A 31 -7.12 -3.48 1.67
N GLU A 32 -7.76 -4.65 1.51
CA GLU A 32 -8.20 -5.15 0.20
C GLU A 32 -9.22 -4.22 -0.47
N VAL A 33 -10.18 -3.72 0.30
CA VAL A 33 -11.19 -2.77 -0.19
C VAL A 33 -10.52 -1.49 -0.71
N LEU A 34 -9.55 -0.95 0.04
CA LEU A 34 -8.84 0.26 -0.33
C LEU A 34 -7.95 0.08 -1.58
N ILE A 35 -7.36 -1.10 -1.77
CA ILE A 35 -6.60 -1.42 -3.00
C ILE A 35 -7.50 -1.36 -4.25
N GLN A 36 -8.71 -1.91 -4.17
CA GLN A 36 -9.65 -1.91 -5.30
C GLN A 36 -10.05 -0.47 -5.68
N GLN A 37 -10.33 0.37 -4.69
CA GLN A 37 -10.62 1.80 -4.90
C GLN A 37 -9.43 2.55 -5.52
N ARG A 38 -8.21 2.21 -5.10
CA ARG A 38 -6.97 2.81 -5.61
C ARG A 38 -6.72 2.48 -7.08
N GLN A 39 -6.98 1.25 -7.52
CA GLN A 39 -6.80 0.86 -8.93
C GLN A 39 -7.69 1.69 -9.86
N ALA A 40 -8.94 1.96 -9.46
CA ALA A 40 -9.84 2.81 -10.24
C ALA A 40 -9.31 4.26 -10.34
N ALA A 41 -8.73 4.80 -9.25
CA ALA A 41 -8.17 6.15 -9.23
C ALA A 41 -6.89 6.30 -10.08
N MET A 42 -6.09 5.25 -10.22
CA MET A 42 -4.87 5.30 -11.03
C MET A 42 -5.13 5.52 -12.53
N ASN A 43 -6.29 5.11 -13.05
CA ASN A 43 -6.63 5.29 -14.46
C ASN A 43 -6.75 6.78 -14.86
N VAL A 44 -7.04 7.67 -13.91
CA VAL A 44 -7.12 9.12 -14.15
C VAL A 44 -5.72 9.74 -14.35
N LEU A 45 -4.67 9.16 -13.75
CA LEU A 45 -3.30 9.70 -13.84
C LEU A 45 -2.58 9.40 -15.16
N VAL A 46 -3.07 8.46 -15.96
CA VAL A 46 -2.50 8.10 -17.27
C VAL A 46 -3.17 8.85 -18.42
N ASP A 47 -4.14 9.70 -18.10
CA ASP A 47 -4.83 10.53 -19.07
C ASP A 47 -3.87 11.59 -19.65
N ALA A 48 -3.76 11.65 -20.97
CA ALA A 48 -2.84 12.54 -21.66
C ALA A 48 -3.21 14.03 -21.47
N ASP A 49 -4.51 14.35 -21.41
CA ASP A 49 -4.98 15.72 -21.21
C ASP A 49 -4.66 16.19 -19.79
N TYR A 50 -4.75 15.28 -18.81
CA TYR A 50 -4.32 15.54 -17.44
C TYR A 50 -2.81 15.84 -17.35
N LEU A 51 -1.97 15.02 -17.97
CA LEU A 51 -0.52 15.22 -17.98
C LEU A 51 -0.11 16.52 -18.69
N GLU A 52 -0.79 16.85 -19.79
CA GLU A 52 -0.58 18.12 -20.49
C GLU A 52 -1.00 19.32 -19.62
N ALA A 53 -2.11 19.22 -18.89
CA ALA A 53 -2.56 20.25 -17.96
C ALA A 53 -1.56 20.48 -16.81
N ILE A 54 -1.00 19.41 -16.24
CA ILE A 54 0.07 19.49 -15.23
C ILE A 54 1.31 20.20 -15.78
N THR A 55 1.73 19.83 -17.00
CA THR A 55 2.91 20.41 -17.64
C THR A 55 2.70 21.91 -17.93
N LYS A 56 1.53 22.27 -18.47
CA LYS A 56 1.17 23.68 -18.73
C LYS A 56 1.09 24.52 -17.45
N ALA A 57 0.71 23.90 -16.34
CA ALA A 57 0.67 24.55 -15.04
C ALA A 57 2.05 24.63 -14.35
N GLY A 58 3.10 24.03 -14.91
CA GLY A 58 4.44 24.00 -14.32
C GLY A 58 4.55 23.15 -13.05
N LEU A 59 3.63 22.20 -12.86
CA LEU A 59 3.52 21.37 -11.66
C LEU A 59 4.34 20.07 -11.74
N ASP A 60 5.16 19.90 -12.78
CA ASP A 60 5.93 18.68 -13.04
C ASP A 60 6.81 18.25 -11.86
N ALA A 61 7.48 19.21 -11.22
CA ALA A 61 8.39 18.93 -10.12
C ALA A 61 7.64 18.40 -8.89
N GLU A 62 6.50 19.01 -8.57
CA GLU A 62 5.64 18.61 -7.46
C GLU A 62 5.02 17.24 -7.70
N VAL A 63 4.47 17.01 -8.89
CA VAL A 63 3.92 15.70 -9.30
C VAL A 63 5.00 14.62 -9.26
N LYS A 64 6.21 14.89 -9.77
CA LYS A 64 7.34 13.93 -9.69
C LYS A 64 7.70 13.58 -8.24
N GLN A 65 7.68 14.56 -7.34
CA GLN A 65 7.94 14.31 -5.92
C GLN A 65 6.83 13.45 -5.31
N MET A 66 5.56 13.76 -5.56
CA MET A 66 4.44 12.95 -5.08
C MET A 66 4.46 11.51 -5.61
N VAL A 67 4.80 11.32 -6.90
CA VAL A 67 5.00 9.97 -7.47
C VAL A 67 6.13 9.23 -6.76
N LYS A 68 7.23 9.91 -6.43
CA LYS A 68 8.34 9.31 -5.68
C LYS A 68 7.89 8.89 -4.28
N ASP A 69 7.11 9.71 -3.59
CA ASP A 69 6.59 9.39 -2.26
C ASP A 69 5.66 8.17 -2.30
N ILE A 70 4.77 8.09 -3.31
CA ILE A 70 3.93 6.91 -3.56
C ILE A 70 4.78 5.65 -3.77
N LYS A 71 5.87 5.73 -4.56
CA LYS A 71 6.79 4.60 -4.79
C LYS A 71 7.47 4.16 -3.50
N THR A 72 7.94 5.10 -2.69
CA THR A 72 8.54 4.80 -1.37
C THR A 72 7.55 4.13 -0.45
N MET A 73 6.31 4.62 -0.37
CA MET A 73 5.25 3.98 0.44
C MET A 73 4.91 2.58 -0.05
N HIS A 74 4.87 2.37 -1.37
CA HIS A 74 4.64 1.04 -1.94
C HIS A 74 5.78 0.06 -1.59
N GLN A 75 7.03 0.52 -1.61
CA GLN A 75 8.15 -0.31 -1.19
C GLN A 75 8.05 -0.72 0.29
N GLN A 76 7.67 0.22 1.17
CA GLN A 76 7.42 -0.08 2.58
C GLN A 76 6.28 -1.09 2.78
N LEU A 77 5.22 -1.01 1.97
CA LEU A 77 4.13 -1.99 2.00
C LEU A 77 4.63 -3.39 1.63
N THR A 78 5.44 -3.50 0.58
CA THR A 78 6.03 -4.78 0.16
C THR A 78 6.94 -5.35 1.24
N GLU A 79 7.79 -4.53 1.85
CA GLU A 79 8.65 -4.96 2.96
C GLU A 79 7.84 -5.46 4.16
N LEU A 80 6.74 -4.76 4.51
CA LEU A 80 5.87 -5.16 5.61
C LEU A 80 5.14 -6.46 5.31
N ALA A 81 4.67 -6.65 4.08
CA ALA A 81 4.05 -7.90 3.63
C ALA A 81 5.04 -9.08 3.69
N SER A 82 6.28 -8.89 3.22
CA SER A 82 7.32 -9.93 3.31
C SER A 82 7.62 -10.31 4.76
N ARG A 83 7.78 -9.33 5.67
CA ARG A 83 8.00 -9.61 7.10
C ARG A 83 6.84 -10.39 7.72
N ARG A 84 5.60 -10.05 7.37
CA ARG A 84 4.42 -10.78 7.85
C ARG A 84 4.40 -12.22 7.38
N GLN A 85 4.79 -12.48 6.13
CA GLN A 85 4.90 -13.83 5.61
C GLN A 85 5.94 -14.66 6.39
N ASP A 86 7.09 -14.06 6.73
CA ASP A 86 8.12 -14.70 7.53
C ASP A 86 7.67 -14.99 8.98
N GLU A 87 6.93 -14.05 9.58
CA GLU A 87 6.34 -14.20 10.91
C GLU A 87 5.34 -15.37 10.95
N ILE A 88 4.39 -15.42 10.02
CA ILE A 88 3.40 -16.51 9.91
C ILE A 88 4.12 -17.86 9.72
N ALA A 89 5.14 -17.91 8.86
CA ALA A 89 5.92 -19.12 8.65
C ALA A 89 6.72 -19.55 9.90
N SER A 90 7.12 -18.59 10.75
CA SER A 90 7.75 -18.87 12.04
C SER A 90 6.74 -19.40 13.05
N GLU A 91 5.57 -18.77 13.16
CA GLU A 91 4.47 -19.19 14.05
C GLU A 91 4.01 -20.62 13.75
N ILE A 92 3.82 -20.97 12.47
CA ILE A 92 3.46 -22.34 12.05
C ILE A 92 4.54 -23.34 12.48
N ARG A 93 5.83 -23.02 12.29
CA ARG A 93 6.94 -23.89 12.70
C ARG A 93 7.00 -24.06 14.21
N GLN A 94 6.70 -23.01 14.97
CA GLN A 94 6.64 -23.08 16.43
C GLN A 94 5.43 -23.90 16.90
N SER A 95 4.25 -23.69 16.33
CA SER A 95 3.04 -24.47 16.63
C SER A 95 3.26 -25.96 16.39
N ASN A 96 3.84 -26.33 15.23
CA ASN A 96 4.16 -27.73 14.91
C ASN A 96 5.18 -28.36 15.86
N ARG A 97 6.06 -27.56 16.48
CA ARG A 97 7.02 -28.04 17.49
C ARG A 97 6.35 -28.22 18.85
N VAL A 98 5.45 -27.32 19.21
CA VAL A 98 4.66 -27.41 20.46
C VAL A 98 3.73 -28.62 20.41
N GLU A 99 3.02 -28.84 19.30
CA GLU A 99 2.18 -30.04 19.10
C GLU A 99 3.00 -31.33 19.26
N LYS A 100 4.16 -31.43 18.60
CA LYS A 100 5.05 -32.59 18.75
C LYS A 100 5.58 -32.78 20.17
N ALA A 101 5.80 -31.70 20.91
CA ALA A 101 6.23 -31.79 22.30
C ALA A 101 5.08 -32.26 23.20
N ILE A 102 3.86 -31.78 22.98
CA ILE A 102 2.67 -32.23 23.72
C ILE A 102 2.41 -33.71 23.46
N ASP A 103 2.51 -34.18 22.21
CA ASP A 103 2.38 -35.60 21.87
C ASP A 103 3.48 -36.47 22.51
N ALA A 104 4.71 -35.96 22.62
CA ALA A 104 5.83 -36.70 23.18
C ALA A 104 5.86 -36.77 24.72
N TYR A 105 5.29 -35.77 25.40
CA TYR A 105 5.21 -35.71 26.87
C TYR A 105 3.83 -36.10 27.43
N GLY A 106 2.83 -36.31 26.57
CA GLY A 106 1.46 -36.67 26.94
C GLY A 106 1.17 -38.18 27.06
N GLN A 107 2.18 -39.05 26.92
CA GLN A 107 2.10 -40.49 27.20
C GLN A 107 2.72 -40.87 28.54
#